data_AF-A0A6N4AMK1-F1
#
_entry.id   AF-A0A6N4AMK1-F1
#
_cell.length_a   1.000
_cell.length_b   1.000
_cell.length_c   1.000
_cell.angle_alpha   90.00
_cell.angle_beta   90.00
_cell.angle_gamma   90.00
#
_symmetry.space_group_name_H-M   'P 1'
#
loop_
_entity.id
_entity.type
_entity.pdbx_description
1 polymer ?
#
loop_
_entity_poly.entity_id
_entity_poly.type
_entity_poly.pdbx_seq_one_letter_code
_entity_poly.pdbx_strand_id
1 'polypeptide(L)'
;MIFLYELKKILIKQYSLLLYLIVIIFAAFSLITAQHQTYGFATVTERNEYLETITPFTGELTDEKAAEITALKEEYLAAKAAVNELSNKYANGELDDAAFEREMAQYNEILKREEIIEQIFSRYEYAAADPEKRMLIPAGSVPVLSDTSVNFLFLLCITFCCAYAVMIEYSGKSRYILITTKGGQKATMAAKLAILLLLTTLTSIILSCFDLVRLSDELPLEYWGYSLCSVPAFDNTAVDISIIGAFLSAQLLKLIGYLFICVAAMLTAHFTKNYVASVFPFIAVPVVADYLAERDSQALFLPTGMLKGAGYFLGDKADKGYATEADTVIYFHHVPLLYTVIMTAAVVLFIVIGAVILIKSGENRLNSKRHGVKHIPKAVVLTLALLFCTACGSTRQAECVDVLSNTENSRYSFELKYEDEKELIAVTDKSSGESFIIPEETFVDESYSIMSIYPTENYLYYMKGRNSGVSIYRIKLSDMTREEIIKSSDTADKSILGLTFSWSDTENRFSAVRLFTDEKNIYLIDKNGMVFVLNPFAEKITDCTCIIEESVLGGCIFDGKAIYYIDEDGVQKMYNVVNKTFRI
;
A
#
# COMPACT_ATOMS: atom_id res chain seq x y z
N MET A 1 21.98 37.44 -21.60
CA MET A 1 21.72 38.48 -20.57
C MET A 1 20.37 38.28 -19.88
N ILE A 2 19.23 38.24 -20.61
CA ILE A 2 17.89 38.05 -20.01
C ILE A 2 17.78 36.76 -19.18
N PHE A 3 18.28 35.64 -19.72
CA PHE A 3 18.27 34.35 -19.02
C PHE A 3 18.99 34.40 -17.67
N LEU A 4 20.22 34.92 -17.63
CA LEU A 4 21.01 35.03 -16.39
C LEU A 4 20.35 35.96 -15.36
N TYR A 5 19.70 37.04 -15.82
CA TYR A 5 18.99 37.95 -14.94
C TYR A 5 17.75 37.29 -14.33
N GLU A 6 16.92 36.62 -15.14
CA GLU A 6 15.76 35.89 -14.64
C GLU A 6 16.17 34.71 -13.75
N LEU A 7 17.29 34.03 -14.06
CA LEU A 7 17.84 32.97 -13.20
C LEU A 7 18.19 33.51 -11.82
N LYS A 8 18.96 34.61 -11.76
CA LYS A 8 19.32 35.26 -10.49
C LYS A 8 18.07 35.71 -9.71
N LYS A 9 17.08 36.25 -10.41
CA LYS A 9 15.83 36.73 -9.83
C LYS A 9 15.02 35.57 -9.23
N ILE A 10 14.77 34.50 -9.99
CA ILE A 10 14.02 33.33 -9.51
C ILE A 10 14.76 32.65 -8.34
N LEU A 11 16.06 32.38 -8.50
CA LEU A 11 16.80 31.65 -7.46
C LEU A 11 16.94 32.43 -6.16
N ILE A 12 17.37 33.70 -6.24
CA ILE A 12 17.77 34.48 -5.05
C ILE A 12 16.64 35.40 -4.57
N LYS A 13 16.06 36.20 -5.46
CA LYS A 13 15.06 37.21 -5.06
C LYS A 13 13.69 36.61 -4.79
N GLN A 14 13.37 35.48 -5.41
CA GLN A 14 12.13 34.75 -5.20
C GLN A 14 12.30 33.54 -4.26
N TYR A 15 13.48 33.36 -3.69
CA TYR A 15 13.81 32.28 -2.75
C TYR A 15 13.55 30.86 -3.26
N SER A 16 13.40 30.66 -4.57
CA SER A 16 13.19 29.32 -5.14
C SER A 16 14.35 28.38 -4.82
N LEU A 17 15.59 28.88 -4.78
CA LEU A 17 16.76 28.08 -4.41
C LEU A 17 16.60 27.45 -3.02
N LEU A 18 16.09 28.21 -2.07
CA LEU A 18 15.89 27.75 -0.70
C LEU A 18 14.82 26.65 -0.65
N LEU A 19 13.73 26.79 -1.39
CA LEU A 19 12.68 25.76 -1.47
C LEU A 19 13.20 24.46 -2.08
N TYR A 20 13.91 24.53 -3.21
CA TYR A 20 14.51 23.33 -3.83
C TYR A 20 15.56 22.68 -2.91
N LEU A 21 16.34 23.47 -2.17
CA LEU A 21 17.32 22.96 -1.21
C LEU A 21 16.65 22.27 -0.02
N ILE A 22 15.52 22.78 0.47
CA ILE A 22 14.71 22.08 1.49
C ILE A 22 14.28 20.71 0.97
N VAL A 23 13.74 20.61 -0.25
CA VAL A 23 13.34 19.32 -0.85
C VAL A 23 14.52 18.34 -0.88
N ILE A 24 15.69 18.80 -1.30
CA ILE A 24 16.90 17.97 -1.38
C ILE A 24 17.37 17.52 0.01
N ILE A 25 17.35 18.41 1.01
CA ILE A 25 17.72 18.05 2.40
C ILE A 25 16.77 17.00 2.96
N PHE A 26 15.46 17.15 2.75
CA PHE A 26 14.48 16.16 3.20
C PHE A 26 14.71 14.81 2.52
N ALA A 27 14.98 14.80 1.22
CA ALA A 27 15.32 13.58 0.49
C ALA A 27 16.60 12.92 1.04
N ALA A 28 17.65 13.71 1.31
CA ALA A 28 18.88 13.23 1.92
C ALA A 28 18.65 12.68 3.35
N PHE A 29 17.80 13.32 4.15
CA PHE A 29 17.46 12.85 5.49
C PHE A 29 16.76 11.48 5.44
N SER A 30 15.84 11.30 4.50
CA SER A 30 15.18 9.99 4.31
C SER A 30 16.11 8.87 3.86
N LEU A 31 17.31 9.18 3.33
CA LEU A 31 18.33 8.14 3.09
C LEU A 31 18.88 7.59 4.41
N ILE A 32 19.09 8.45 5.40
CA ILE A 32 19.64 8.07 6.72
C ILE A 32 18.66 7.16 7.46
N THR A 33 17.36 7.46 7.39
CA THR A 33 16.33 6.63 8.05
C THR A 33 16.10 5.29 7.35
N ALA A 34 16.45 5.16 6.07
CA ALA A 34 16.28 3.95 5.28
C ALA A 34 17.39 2.90 5.49
N GLN A 35 18.52 3.26 6.12
CA GLN A 35 19.69 2.38 6.31
C GLN A 35 19.45 1.17 7.24
N HIS A 36 18.23 0.97 7.75
CA HIS A 36 17.89 -0.09 8.69
C HIS A 36 16.65 -0.88 8.25
N GLN A 37 16.58 -1.30 6.99
CA GLN A 37 15.64 -2.36 6.62
C GLN A 37 16.21 -3.73 6.97
N THR A 38 15.44 -4.50 7.72
CA THR A 38 15.88 -5.76 8.30
C THR A 38 15.44 -6.99 7.50
N TYR A 39 14.86 -6.83 6.30
CA TYR A 39 14.24 -7.93 5.53
C TYR A 39 13.27 -8.78 6.38
N GLY A 40 12.62 -8.17 7.38
CA GLY A 40 11.74 -8.85 8.33
C GLY A 40 12.43 -9.38 9.60
N PHE A 41 13.77 -9.47 9.64
CA PHE A 41 14.51 -9.96 10.79
C PHE A 41 14.57 -8.94 11.95
N ALA A 42 14.75 -9.41 13.17
CA ALA A 42 14.86 -8.53 14.34
C ALA A 42 16.25 -7.89 14.45
N THR A 43 17.30 -8.58 13.97
CA THR A 43 18.69 -8.14 14.15
C THR A 43 19.48 -8.07 12.84
N VAL A 44 20.51 -7.22 12.84
CA VAL A 44 21.46 -7.09 11.71
C VAL A 44 22.27 -8.38 11.51
N THR A 45 22.50 -9.15 12.58
CA THR A 45 23.24 -10.42 12.54
C THR A 45 22.46 -11.49 11.79
N GLU A 46 21.19 -11.70 12.15
CA GLU A 46 20.30 -12.66 11.47
C GLU A 46 20.15 -12.32 9.99
N ARG A 47 20.03 -11.02 9.67
CA ARG A 47 19.99 -10.55 8.28
C ARG A 47 21.25 -10.94 7.50
N ASN A 48 22.43 -10.73 8.08
CA ASN A 48 23.68 -11.08 7.40
C ASN A 48 23.81 -12.59 7.23
N GLU A 49 23.41 -13.38 8.23
CA GLU A 49 23.38 -14.84 8.16
C GLU A 49 22.39 -15.33 7.08
N TYR A 50 21.22 -14.69 6.96
CA TYR A 50 20.27 -14.94 5.88
C TYR A 50 20.88 -14.65 4.51
N LEU A 51 21.51 -13.47 4.32
CA LEU A 51 22.14 -13.10 3.06
C LEU A 51 23.26 -14.08 2.68
N GLU A 52 24.09 -14.49 3.63
CA GLU A 52 25.12 -15.51 3.40
C GLU A 52 24.51 -16.86 2.99
N THR A 53 23.39 -17.25 3.61
CA THR A 53 22.73 -18.53 3.34
C THR A 53 21.99 -18.55 2.00
N ILE A 54 21.33 -17.46 1.61
CA ILE A 54 20.52 -17.41 0.37
C ILE A 54 21.35 -17.12 -0.89
N THR A 55 22.46 -16.38 -0.77
CA THR A 55 23.27 -15.94 -1.93
C THR A 55 23.64 -17.08 -2.90
N PRO A 56 24.06 -18.28 -2.45
CA PRO A 56 24.36 -19.41 -3.35
C PRO A 56 23.17 -19.88 -4.18
N PHE A 57 21.96 -19.73 -3.66
CA PHE A 57 20.73 -20.19 -4.31
C PHE A 57 20.13 -19.16 -5.29
N THR A 58 20.64 -17.93 -5.31
CA THR A 58 20.09 -16.85 -6.13
C THR A 58 20.24 -17.08 -7.64
N GLY A 59 19.41 -16.40 -8.43
CA GLY A 59 19.39 -16.50 -9.89
C GLY A 59 18.39 -17.54 -10.41
N GLU A 60 18.72 -18.15 -11.55
CA GLU A 60 17.87 -19.20 -12.15
C GLU A 60 17.77 -20.40 -11.21
N LEU A 61 16.54 -20.91 -11.07
CA LEU A 61 16.23 -22.08 -10.27
C LEU A 61 16.60 -23.34 -11.08
N THR A 62 17.67 -24.03 -10.66
CA THR A 62 18.07 -25.32 -11.22
C THR A 62 17.54 -26.45 -10.35
N ASP A 63 17.38 -27.65 -10.92
CA ASP A 63 16.94 -28.85 -10.19
C ASP A 63 17.85 -29.16 -8.98
N GLU A 64 19.16 -28.91 -9.12
CA GLU A 64 20.14 -29.07 -8.04
C GLU A 64 19.88 -28.10 -6.87
N LYS A 65 19.65 -26.81 -7.15
CA LYS A 65 19.33 -25.81 -6.12
C LYS A 65 17.99 -26.10 -5.45
N ALA A 66 16.99 -26.53 -6.21
CA ALA A 66 15.69 -26.91 -5.68
C ALA A 66 15.81 -28.11 -4.72
N ALA A 67 16.62 -29.11 -5.06
CA ALA A 67 16.90 -30.27 -4.21
C ALA A 67 17.61 -29.87 -2.90
N GLU A 68 18.56 -28.94 -2.96
CA GLU A 68 19.27 -28.45 -1.77
C GLU A 68 18.36 -27.65 -0.83
N ILE A 69 17.50 -26.77 -1.37
CA ILE A 69 16.56 -25.96 -0.57
C ILE A 69 15.50 -26.86 0.09
N THR A 70 14.98 -27.85 -0.66
CA THR A 70 14.00 -28.80 -0.12
C THR A 70 14.60 -29.70 0.95
N ALA A 71 15.83 -30.19 0.77
CA ALA A 71 16.55 -30.94 1.80
C ALA A 71 16.76 -30.11 3.09
N LEU A 72 17.06 -28.82 2.95
CA LEU A 72 17.21 -27.90 4.08
C LEU A 72 15.89 -27.73 4.85
N LYS A 73 14.76 -27.63 4.14
CA LYS A 73 13.42 -27.59 4.75
C LYS A 73 13.07 -28.91 5.44
N GLU A 74 13.38 -30.05 4.82
CA GLU A 74 13.16 -31.38 5.40
C GLU A 74 13.98 -31.61 6.67
N GLU A 75 15.25 -31.20 6.70
CA GLU A 75 16.11 -31.26 7.89
C GLU A 75 15.50 -30.46 9.05
N TYR A 76 15.03 -29.25 8.76
CA TYR A 76 14.34 -28.41 9.74
C TYR A 76 13.04 -29.05 10.26
N LEU A 77 12.20 -29.60 9.37
CA LEU A 77 10.95 -30.27 9.77
C LEU A 77 11.22 -31.53 10.62
N ALA A 78 12.26 -32.30 10.28
CA ALA A 78 12.69 -33.45 11.05
C ALA A 78 13.21 -33.06 12.44
N ALA A 79 13.99 -31.97 12.53
CA ALA A 79 14.45 -31.42 13.81
C ALA A 79 13.26 -30.95 14.68
N LYS A 80 12.27 -30.27 14.10
CA LYS A 80 11.05 -29.84 14.78
C LYS A 80 10.24 -31.03 15.31
N ALA A 81 10.08 -32.08 14.50
CA ALA A 81 9.41 -33.32 14.92
C ALA A 81 10.14 -34.03 16.06
N ALA A 82 11.47 -34.14 15.98
CA ALA A 82 12.30 -34.74 17.03
C ALA A 82 12.21 -33.96 18.35
N VAL A 83 12.18 -32.64 18.30
CA VAL A 83 12.00 -31.79 19.50
C VAL A 83 10.61 -31.92 20.09
N ASN A 84 9.56 -32.05 19.27
CA ASN A 84 8.21 -32.33 19.76
C ASN A 84 8.14 -33.70 20.46
N GLU A 85 8.78 -34.74 19.91
CA GLU A 85 8.88 -36.04 20.57
C GLU A 85 9.67 -35.99 21.89
N LEU A 86 10.78 -35.24 21.94
CA LEU A 86 11.56 -35.03 23.16
C LEU A 86 10.75 -34.31 24.24
N SER A 87 10.00 -33.28 23.83
CA SER A 87 9.14 -32.50 24.72
C SER A 87 8.01 -33.37 25.29
N ASN A 88 7.43 -34.27 24.48
CA ASN A 88 6.43 -35.24 24.93
C ASN A 88 6.99 -36.26 25.93
N LYS A 89 8.20 -36.79 25.70
CA LYS A 89 8.86 -37.71 26.64
C LYS A 89 9.23 -37.03 27.96
N TYR A 90 9.63 -35.76 27.91
CA TYR A 90 9.86 -34.94 29.11
C TYR A 90 8.56 -34.69 29.88
N ALA A 91 7.48 -34.31 29.20
CA ALA A 91 6.16 -34.11 29.81
C ALA A 91 5.60 -35.38 30.47
N ASN A 92 5.91 -36.55 29.93
CA ASN A 92 5.55 -37.86 30.49
C ASN A 92 6.48 -38.32 31.63
N GLY A 93 7.51 -37.55 31.98
CA GLY A 93 8.46 -37.87 33.06
C GLY A 93 9.45 -38.98 32.73
N GLU A 94 9.62 -39.32 31.44
CA GLU A 94 10.52 -40.37 30.97
C GLU A 94 11.98 -39.89 30.80
N LEU A 95 12.19 -38.57 30.85
CA LEU A 95 13.48 -37.90 30.66
C LEU A 95 13.81 -37.01 31.87
N ASP A 96 15.05 -37.09 32.33
CA ASP A 96 15.60 -36.20 33.37
C ASP A 96 15.99 -34.83 32.78
N ASP A 97 15.95 -33.76 33.58
CA ASP A 97 16.20 -32.38 33.14
C ASP A 97 17.57 -32.26 32.41
N ALA A 98 18.60 -32.90 32.96
CA ALA A 98 19.95 -32.87 32.41
C ALA A 98 20.13 -33.71 31.13
N ALA A 99 19.21 -34.63 30.84
CA ALA A 99 19.19 -35.41 29.61
C ALA A 99 18.42 -34.66 28.51
N PHE A 100 17.31 -34.01 28.87
CA PHE A 100 16.53 -33.16 27.97
C PHE A 100 17.36 -31.98 27.42
N GLU A 101 18.07 -31.25 28.29
CA GLU A 101 18.95 -30.14 27.89
C GLU A 101 20.07 -30.59 26.92
N ARG A 102 20.61 -31.79 27.11
CA ARG A 102 21.68 -32.34 26.25
C ARG A 102 21.18 -32.73 24.87
N GLU A 103 19.98 -33.31 24.78
CA GLU A 103 19.38 -33.72 23.51
C GLU A 103 18.80 -32.52 22.76
N MET A 104 18.20 -31.56 23.47
CA MET A 104 17.72 -30.29 22.90
C MET A 104 18.87 -29.44 22.32
N ALA A 105 20.04 -29.44 22.97
CA ALA A 105 21.21 -28.68 22.50
C ALA A 105 21.65 -29.06 21.06
N GLN A 106 21.35 -30.29 20.60
CA GLN A 106 21.68 -30.74 19.24
C GLN A 106 20.81 -30.08 18.17
N TYR A 107 19.56 -29.71 18.51
CA TYR A 107 18.60 -29.12 17.57
C TYR A 107 18.53 -27.59 17.68
N ASN A 108 19.05 -27.02 18.77
CA ASN A 108 19.01 -25.58 19.04
C ASN A 108 19.61 -24.72 17.93
N GLU A 109 20.67 -25.16 17.25
CA GLU A 109 21.27 -24.38 16.16
C GLU A 109 20.37 -24.35 14.90
N ILE A 110 19.70 -25.46 14.60
CA ILE A 110 18.77 -25.57 13.46
C ILE A 110 17.49 -24.77 13.75
N LEU A 111 16.93 -24.88 14.96
CA LEU A 111 15.72 -24.17 15.35
C LEU A 111 15.93 -22.65 15.48
N LYS A 112 17.12 -22.20 15.90
CA LYS A 112 17.45 -20.76 15.88
C LYS A 112 17.38 -20.15 14.48
N ARG A 113 17.52 -20.97 13.42
CA ARG A 113 17.45 -20.54 12.02
C ARG A 113 16.05 -20.66 11.42
N GLU A 114 15.02 -21.02 12.19
CA GLU A 114 13.64 -21.18 11.71
C GLU A 114 13.19 -20.03 10.80
N GLU A 115 13.32 -18.78 11.25
CA GLU A 115 12.90 -17.61 10.47
C GLU A 115 13.66 -17.46 9.15
N ILE A 116 14.97 -17.78 9.15
CA ILE A 116 15.83 -17.75 7.95
C ILE A 116 15.38 -18.81 6.96
N ILE A 117 15.12 -20.03 7.44
CA ILE A 117 14.71 -21.18 6.62
C ILE A 117 13.33 -20.95 6.02
N GLU A 118 12.37 -20.46 6.82
CA GLU A 118 11.03 -20.12 6.34
C GLU A 118 11.06 -19.03 5.27
N GLN A 119 11.88 -17.98 5.46
CA GLN A 119 12.03 -16.95 4.45
C GLN A 119 12.63 -17.49 3.15
N ILE A 120 13.70 -18.30 3.20
CA ILE A 120 14.30 -18.91 2.01
C ILE A 120 13.27 -19.77 1.27
N PHE A 121 12.52 -20.60 1.99
CA PHE A 121 11.52 -21.47 1.39
C PHE A 121 10.38 -20.68 0.74
N SER A 122 9.91 -19.60 1.38
CA SER A 122 8.93 -18.69 0.77
C SER A 122 9.46 -18.05 -0.53
N ARG A 123 10.75 -17.69 -0.61
CA ARG A 123 11.35 -17.19 -1.87
C ARG A 123 11.45 -18.28 -2.94
N TYR A 124 11.76 -19.50 -2.52
CA TYR A 124 11.78 -20.65 -3.41
C TYR A 124 10.39 -20.95 -3.99
N GLU A 125 9.35 -21.04 -3.16
CA GLU A 125 7.97 -21.29 -3.63
C GLU A 125 7.52 -20.23 -4.63
N TYR A 126 7.85 -18.96 -4.37
CA TYR A 126 7.53 -17.86 -5.26
C TYR A 126 8.22 -18.00 -6.63
N ALA A 127 9.51 -18.34 -6.64
CA ALA A 127 10.27 -18.55 -7.88
C ALA A 127 9.84 -19.82 -8.62
N ALA A 128 9.53 -20.90 -7.89
CA ALA A 128 9.12 -22.19 -8.43
C ALA A 128 7.74 -22.15 -9.10
N ALA A 129 6.89 -21.20 -8.71
CA ALA A 129 5.57 -21.02 -9.33
C ALA A 129 5.62 -20.54 -10.80
N ASP A 130 6.68 -19.86 -11.23
CA ASP A 130 6.94 -19.55 -12.66
C ASP A 130 8.45 -19.48 -12.95
N PRO A 131 9.11 -20.64 -13.14
CA PRO A 131 10.57 -20.72 -13.27
C PRO A 131 11.15 -20.05 -14.53
N GLU A 132 10.32 -19.83 -15.56
CA GLU A 132 10.77 -19.22 -16.81
C GLU A 132 10.95 -17.70 -16.67
N LYS A 133 10.15 -17.06 -15.81
CA LYS A 133 10.14 -15.60 -15.66
C LYS A 133 10.68 -15.09 -14.32
N ARG A 134 10.62 -15.92 -13.27
CA ARG A 134 10.97 -15.54 -11.90
C ARG A 134 12.34 -16.10 -11.54
N MET A 135 13.21 -15.22 -11.07
CA MET A 135 14.52 -15.60 -10.53
C MET A 135 14.49 -15.50 -9.01
N LEU A 136 15.30 -16.34 -8.34
CA LEU A 136 15.39 -16.31 -6.89
C LEU A 136 16.21 -15.09 -6.45
N ILE A 137 15.58 -14.19 -5.69
CA ILE A 137 16.18 -12.98 -5.13
C ILE A 137 16.12 -13.01 -3.60
N PRO A 138 17.10 -12.38 -2.90
CA PRO A 138 17.11 -12.33 -1.44
C PRO A 138 16.03 -11.41 -0.87
N ALA A 139 15.60 -10.40 -1.62
CA ALA A 139 14.65 -9.40 -1.16
C ALA A 139 13.20 -9.86 -1.39
N GLY A 140 12.42 -9.94 -0.30
CA GLY A 140 10.99 -10.26 -0.39
C GLY A 140 10.11 -9.10 -0.83
N SER A 141 10.56 -7.88 -0.58
CA SER A 141 9.96 -6.65 -1.09
C SER A 141 11.07 -5.67 -1.42
N VAL A 142 10.83 -4.82 -2.41
CA VAL A 142 11.74 -3.73 -2.79
C VAL A 142 10.97 -2.42 -2.66
N PRO A 143 10.94 -1.83 -1.45
CA PRO A 143 10.14 -0.65 -1.13
C PRO A 143 10.33 0.52 -2.11
N VAL A 144 11.55 0.75 -2.61
CA VAL A 144 11.80 1.82 -3.61
C VAL A 144 10.96 1.64 -4.88
N LEU A 145 10.68 0.40 -5.27
CA LEU A 145 9.85 0.08 -6.43
C LEU A 145 8.38 -0.07 -6.06
N SER A 146 8.06 -0.67 -4.92
CA SER A 146 6.66 -0.89 -4.52
C SER A 146 5.98 0.36 -3.96
N ASP A 147 6.74 1.37 -3.50
CA ASP A 147 6.19 2.63 -3.04
C ASP A 147 5.77 3.51 -4.23
N THR A 148 4.46 3.51 -4.48
CA THR A 148 3.82 4.33 -5.52
C THR A 148 3.46 5.74 -5.04
N SER A 149 3.92 6.16 -3.86
CA SER A 149 3.56 7.46 -3.29
C SER A 149 4.14 8.64 -4.08
N VAL A 150 3.39 9.74 -4.09
CA VAL A 150 3.80 10.99 -4.74
C VAL A 150 4.69 11.79 -3.78
N ASN A 151 5.79 12.35 -4.28
CA ASN A 151 6.60 13.29 -3.50
C ASN A 151 5.89 14.66 -3.41
N PHE A 152 4.98 14.77 -2.44
CA PHE A 152 4.17 15.97 -2.22
C PHE A 152 5.00 17.21 -1.88
N LEU A 153 6.15 17.05 -1.21
CA LEU A 153 7.03 18.16 -0.90
C LEU A 153 7.63 18.78 -2.17
N PHE A 154 8.08 17.93 -3.11
CA PHE A 154 8.60 18.39 -4.39
C PHE A 154 7.49 19.01 -5.26
N LEU A 155 6.30 18.40 -5.28
CA LEU A 155 5.12 18.92 -5.95
C LEU A 155 4.73 20.32 -5.44
N LEU A 156 4.73 20.51 -4.12
CA LEU A 156 4.52 21.80 -3.46
C LEU A 156 5.57 22.82 -3.92
N CYS A 157 6.85 22.44 -3.92
CA CYS A 157 7.93 23.32 -4.35
C CYS A 157 7.75 23.80 -5.80
N ILE A 158 7.45 22.90 -6.74
CA ILE A 158 7.25 23.21 -8.16
C ILE A 158 6.08 24.19 -8.32
N THR A 159 4.92 23.87 -7.76
CA THR A 159 3.69 24.67 -7.93
C THR A 159 3.84 26.07 -7.34
N PHE A 160 4.43 26.20 -6.14
CA PHE A 160 4.72 27.49 -5.52
C PHE A 160 5.69 28.34 -6.35
N CYS A 161 6.80 27.75 -6.80
CA CYS A 161 7.80 28.46 -7.60
C CYS A 161 7.21 28.93 -8.94
N CYS A 162 6.44 28.07 -9.62
CA CYS A 162 5.80 28.40 -10.89
C CYS A 162 4.77 29.52 -10.74
N ALA A 163 3.88 29.40 -9.75
CA ALA A 163 2.86 30.40 -9.47
C ALA A 163 3.51 31.75 -9.12
N TYR A 164 4.48 31.76 -8.21
CA TYR A 164 5.14 32.98 -7.76
C TYR A 164 5.96 33.66 -8.89
N ALA A 165 6.69 32.89 -9.69
CA ALA A 165 7.48 33.39 -10.81
C ALA A 165 6.62 34.16 -11.83
N VAL A 166 5.38 33.70 -12.08
CA VAL A 166 4.43 34.37 -12.96
C VAL A 166 3.73 35.54 -12.25
N MET A 167 3.25 35.33 -11.03
CA MET A 167 2.40 36.29 -10.32
C MET A 167 3.10 37.58 -9.91
N ILE A 168 4.41 37.55 -9.65
CA ILE A 168 5.16 38.77 -9.26
C ILE A 168 5.04 39.89 -10.31
N GLU A 169 4.92 39.54 -11.60
CA GLU A 169 4.79 40.53 -12.68
C GLU A 169 3.40 41.16 -12.74
N TYR A 170 2.38 40.41 -12.30
CA TYR A 170 1.01 40.88 -12.22
C TYR A 170 0.83 41.82 -11.02
N SER A 171 1.27 41.40 -9.84
CA SER A 171 1.19 42.21 -8.62
C SER A 171 2.06 43.47 -8.70
N GLY A 172 3.27 43.35 -9.25
CA GLY A 172 4.19 44.47 -9.41
C GLY A 172 3.90 45.39 -10.60
N LYS A 173 2.87 45.11 -11.42
CA LYS A 173 2.52 45.83 -12.67
C LYS A 173 3.66 45.97 -13.69
N SER A 174 4.82 45.33 -13.46
CA SER A 174 5.99 45.37 -14.33
C SER A 174 5.73 44.73 -15.69
N ARG A 175 4.69 43.89 -15.79
CA ARG A 175 4.18 43.35 -17.05
C ARG A 175 3.89 44.42 -18.11
N TYR A 176 3.33 45.57 -17.72
CA TYR A 176 2.98 46.63 -18.68
C TYR A 176 4.22 47.19 -19.39
N ILE A 177 5.35 47.24 -18.67
CA ILE A 177 6.65 47.69 -19.20
C ILE A 177 7.26 46.61 -20.11
N LEU A 178 7.16 45.34 -19.70
CA LEU A 178 7.68 44.21 -20.47
C LEU A 178 6.95 44.01 -21.80
N ILE A 179 5.63 44.27 -21.84
CA ILE A 179 4.84 44.15 -23.07
C ILE A 179 5.20 45.23 -24.09
N THR A 180 5.57 46.45 -23.67
CA THR A 180 5.89 47.56 -24.60
C THR A 180 7.34 47.53 -25.10
N THR A 181 8.22 46.76 -24.45
CA THR A 181 9.65 46.71 -24.77
C THR A 181 9.97 45.69 -25.88
N LYS A 182 10.88 46.02 -26.80
CA LYS A 182 11.36 45.07 -27.85
C LYS A 182 12.06 43.88 -27.19
N GLY A 183 11.55 42.68 -27.42
CA GLY A 183 12.08 41.45 -26.81
C GLY A 183 11.80 41.32 -25.31
N GLY A 184 10.87 42.10 -24.74
CA GLY A 184 10.54 42.05 -23.31
C GLY A 184 9.74 40.80 -22.95
N GLN A 185 8.41 40.87 -22.96
CA GLN A 185 7.55 39.83 -22.38
C GLN A 185 7.79 38.42 -22.97
N LYS A 186 7.95 38.26 -24.28
CA LYS A 186 8.17 36.95 -24.93
C LYS A 186 9.48 36.30 -24.47
N ALA A 187 10.59 37.03 -24.49
CA ALA A 187 11.89 36.48 -24.11
C ALA A 187 11.98 36.24 -22.61
N THR A 188 11.38 37.12 -21.79
CA THR A 188 11.28 36.93 -20.34
C THR A 188 10.45 35.69 -20.00
N MET A 189 9.27 35.50 -20.61
CA MET A 189 8.46 34.30 -20.38
C MET A 189 9.16 33.01 -20.83
N ALA A 190 9.82 33.03 -21.99
CA ALA A 190 10.61 31.89 -22.48
C ALA A 190 11.77 31.56 -21.52
N ALA A 191 12.48 32.58 -21.03
CA ALA A 191 13.56 32.38 -20.06
C ALA A 191 13.05 31.78 -18.75
N LYS A 192 11.93 32.27 -18.19
CA LYS A 192 11.35 31.72 -16.97
C LYS A 192 10.93 30.26 -17.12
N LEU A 193 10.25 29.94 -18.22
CA LEU A 193 9.84 28.57 -18.51
C LEU A 193 11.06 27.66 -18.62
N ALA A 194 12.10 28.06 -19.36
CA ALA A 194 13.34 27.30 -19.48
C ALA A 194 14.02 27.09 -18.12
N ILE A 195 14.07 28.11 -17.26
CA ILE A 195 14.68 28.03 -15.92
C ILE A 195 13.88 27.08 -15.02
N LEU A 196 12.55 27.19 -14.98
CA LEU A 196 11.71 26.36 -14.12
C LEU A 196 11.70 24.89 -14.56
N LEU A 197 11.67 24.64 -15.88
CA LEU A 197 11.84 23.29 -16.42
C LEU A 197 13.21 22.73 -16.05
N LEU A 198 14.29 23.51 -16.23
CA LEU A 198 15.65 23.08 -15.90
C LEU A 198 15.81 22.79 -14.40
N LEU A 199 15.24 23.61 -13.51
CA LEU A 199 15.28 23.37 -12.07
C LEU A 199 14.48 22.11 -11.70
N THR A 200 13.32 21.92 -12.30
CA THR A 200 12.49 20.73 -12.08
C THR A 200 13.20 19.46 -12.56
N THR A 201 13.83 19.49 -13.75
CA THR A 201 14.61 18.35 -14.25
C THR A 201 15.80 18.04 -13.36
N LEU A 202 16.58 19.04 -12.94
CA LEU A 202 17.78 18.83 -12.15
C LEU A 202 17.44 18.28 -10.76
N THR A 203 16.43 18.85 -10.09
CA THR A 203 16.00 18.33 -8.78
C THR A 203 15.39 16.94 -8.90
N SER A 204 14.59 16.66 -9.93
CA SER A 204 14.08 15.30 -10.15
C SER A 204 15.20 14.29 -10.34
N ILE A 205 16.24 14.61 -11.11
CA ILE A 205 17.42 13.73 -11.30
C ILE A 205 18.12 13.50 -9.95
N ILE A 206 18.32 14.54 -9.15
CA ILE A 206 18.93 14.41 -7.81
C ILE A 206 18.09 13.50 -6.90
N LEU A 207 16.77 13.65 -6.92
CA LEU A 207 15.86 12.77 -6.17
C LEU A 207 15.95 11.31 -6.65
N SER A 208 15.94 11.09 -7.97
CA SER A 208 16.13 9.76 -8.54
C SER A 208 17.49 9.16 -8.19
N CYS A 209 18.55 9.96 -8.05
CA CYS A 209 19.84 9.49 -7.55
C CYS A 209 19.76 9.01 -6.09
N PHE A 210 19.01 9.70 -5.23
CA PHE A 210 18.79 9.21 -3.86
C PHE A 210 18.02 7.89 -3.83
N ASP A 211 16.97 7.78 -4.65
CA ASP A 211 16.21 6.53 -4.80
C ASP A 211 17.10 5.39 -5.34
N LEU A 212 18.03 5.69 -6.24
CA LEU A 212 18.97 4.71 -6.79
C LEU A 212 19.95 4.20 -5.72
N VAL A 213 20.42 5.08 -4.83
CA VAL A 213 21.28 4.68 -3.71
C VAL A 213 20.49 3.77 -2.75
N ARG A 214 19.22 4.06 -2.48
CA ARG A 214 18.36 3.16 -1.69
C ARG A 214 18.18 1.82 -2.36
N LEU A 215 17.94 1.81 -3.68
CA LEU A 215 17.82 0.57 -4.43
C LEU A 215 19.11 -0.26 -4.33
N SER A 216 20.29 0.37 -4.35
CA SER A 216 21.56 -0.36 -4.15
C SER A 216 21.76 -0.89 -2.74
N ASP A 217 21.17 -0.25 -1.72
CA ASP A 217 21.20 -0.73 -0.34
C ASP A 217 20.19 -1.89 -0.12
N GLU A 218 19.04 -1.86 -0.81
CA GLU A 218 17.99 -2.90 -0.77
C GLU A 218 18.30 -4.11 -1.67
N LEU A 219 19.02 -3.90 -2.77
CA LEU A 219 19.29 -4.95 -3.75
C LEU A 219 20.67 -4.74 -4.38
N PRO A 220 21.64 -5.64 -4.11
CA PRO A 220 22.95 -5.61 -4.73
C PRO A 220 22.89 -5.55 -6.26
N LEU A 221 23.92 -4.94 -6.84
CA LEU A 221 24.02 -4.68 -8.29
C LEU A 221 23.87 -5.93 -9.17
N GLU A 222 24.20 -7.10 -8.63
CA GLU A 222 24.14 -8.39 -9.33
C GLU A 222 22.71 -8.74 -9.79
N TYR A 223 21.69 -8.31 -9.03
CA TYR A 223 20.29 -8.63 -9.29
C TYR A 223 19.60 -7.61 -10.20
N TRP A 224 20.24 -6.50 -10.55
CA TRP A 224 19.62 -5.41 -11.31
C TRP A 224 19.19 -5.83 -12.72
N GLY A 225 19.87 -6.83 -13.28
CA GLY A 225 19.57 -7.41 -14.58
C GLY A 225 18.40 -8.40 -14.58
N TYR A 226 17.90 -8.80 -13.41
CA TYR A 226 16.86 -9.81 -13.29
C TYR A 226 15.50 -9.25 -13.70
N SER A 227 14.57 -10.13 -14.07
CA SER A 227 13.21 -9.76 -14.45
C SER A 227 12.45 -9.13 -13.27
N LEU A 228 11.66 -8.10 -13.54
CA LEU A 228 10.84 -7.41 -12.54
C LEU A 228 9.85 -8.36 -11.83
N CYS A 229 9.36 -9.40 -12.52
CA CYS A 229 8.47 -10.42 -11.94
C CYS A 229 9.10 -11.18 -10.77
N SER A 230 10.43 -11.16 -10.63
CA SER A 230 11.13 -11.75 -9.48
C SER A 230 10.78 -11.05 -8.16
N VAL A 231 10.28 -9.81 -8.21
CA VAL A 231 9.82 -9.08 -7.03
C VAL A 231 8.32 -9.35 -6.82
N PRO A 232 7.89 -9.87 -5.65
CA PRO A 232 6.50 -10.25 -5.37
C PRO A 232 5.44 -9.17 -5.62
N ALA A 233 5.79 -7.89 -5.44
CA ALA A 233 4.88 -6.78 -5.72
C ALA A 233 4.48 -6.65 -7.20
N PHE A 234 5.22 -7.32 -8.09
CA PHE A 234 5.15 -7.20 -9.55
C PHE A 234 4.89 -8.57 -10.22
N ASP A 235 4.29 -9.52 -9.50
CA ASP A 235 4.19 -10.90 -9.97
C ASP A 235 3.53 -11.05 -11.36
N ASN A 236 2.38 -10.40 -11.55
CA ASN A 236 1.59 -10.45 -12.78
C ASN A 236 1.87 -9.28 -13.74
N THR A 237 3.10 -8.77 -13.83
CA THR A 237 3.36 -7.67 -14.76
C THR A 237 3.11 -8.08 -16.21
N ALA A 238 2.57 -7.15 -17.00
CA ALA A 238 2.36 -7.35 -18.43
C ALA A 238 3.63 -7.14 -19.27
N VAL A 239 4.76 -6.75 -18.66
CA VAL A 239 5.94 -6.27 -19.38
C VAL A 239 7.22 -6.94 -18.86
N ASP A 240 7.91 -7.67 -19.74
CA ASP A 240 9.20 -8.27 -19.46
C ASP A 240 10.31 -7.21 -19.48
N ILE A 241 10.53 -6.55 -18.34
CA ILE A 241 11.57 -5.53 -18.14
C ILE A 241 12.43 -5.94 -16.94
N SER A 242 13.72 -5.59 -16.98
CA SER A 242 14.62 -5.81 -15.83
C SER A 242 14.32 -4.85 -14.67
N ILE A 243 14.73 -5.20 -13.45
CA ILE A 243 14.55 -4.35 -12.26
C ILE A 243 15.08 -2.92 -12.48
N ILE A 244 16.28 -2.78 -13.07
CA ILE A 244 16.83 -1.45 -13.38
C ILE A 244 16.08 -0.74 -14.51
N GLY A 245 15.59 -1.48 -15.51
CA GLY A 245 14.78 -0.92 -16.58
C GLY A 245 13.45 -0.38 -16.07
N ALA A 246 12.83 -1.08 -15.14
CA ALA A 246 11.61 -0.67 -14.45
C ALA A 246 11.85 0.57 -13.60
N PHE A 247 12.96 0.59 -12.85
CA PHE A 247 13.36 1.78 -12.09
C PHE A 247 13.55 3.00 -12.99
N LEU A 248 14.35 2.90 -14.05
CA LEU A 248 14.63 4.02 -14.96
C LEU A 248 13.38 4.52 -15.67
N SER A 249 12.52 3.61 -16.12
CA SER A 249 11.25 3.98 -16.76
C SER A 249 10.26 4.60 -15.77
N ALA A 250 10.17 4.11 -14.52
CA ALA A 250 9.40 4.73 -13.46
C ALA A 250 9.88 6.16 -13.16
N GLN A 251 11.20 6.38 -13.07
CA GLN A 251 11.77 7.71 -12.83
C GLN A 251 11.54 8.66 -14.02
N LEU A 252 11.57 8.14 -15.26
CA LEU A 252 11.24 8.91 -16.45
C LEU A 252 9.76 9.33 -16.47
N LEU A 253 8.84 8.44 -16.09
CA LEU A 253 7.42 8.75 -15.96
C LEU A 253 7.18 9.83 -14.89
N LYS A 254 7.82 9.71 -13.72
CA LYS A 254 7.78 10.73 -12.65
C LYS A 254 8.25 12.09 -13.18
N LEU A 255 9.37 12.13 -13.90
CA LEU A 255 9.90 13.35 -14.50
C LEU A 255 8.90 14.01 -15.47
N ILE A 256 8.29 13.23 -16.37
CA ILE A 256 7.27 13.74 -17.31
C ILE A 256 6.08 14.32 -16.53
N GLY A 257 5.64 13.65 -15.46
CA GLY A 257 4.59 14.14 -14.58
C GLY A 257 4.93 15.49 -13.91
N TYR A 258 6.15 15.65 -13.39
CA TYR A 258 6.59 16.92 -12.80
C TYR A 258 6.67 18.06 -13.83
N LEU A 259 7.15 17.78 -15.04
CA LEU A 259 7.21 18.77 -16.12
C LEU A 259 5.81 19.20 -16.59
N PHE A 260 4.87 18.27 -16.64
CA PHE A 260 3.46 18.55 -16.90
C PHE A 260 2.90 19.55 -15.88
N ILE A 261 3.11 19.29 -14.58
CA ILE A 261 2.63 20.16 -13.50
C ILE A 261 3.30 21.53 -13.55
N CYS A 262 4.59 21.60 -13.86
CA CYS A 262 5.31 22.86 -14.05
C CYS A 262 4.63 23.73 -15.11
N VAL A 263 4.39 23.19 -16.31
CA VAL A 263 3.74 23.93 -17.41
C VAL A 263 2.29 24.26 -17.08
N ALA A 264 1.54 23.31 -16.51
CA ALA A 264 0.14 23.50 -16.16
C ALA A 264 -0.07 24.56 -15.06
N ALA A 265 0.79 24.59 -14.04
CA ALA A 265 0.81 25.63 -13.01
C ALA A 265 1.14 27.00 -13.63
N MET A 266 2.16 27.10 -14.49
CA MET A 266 2.46 28.37 -15.16
C MET A 266 1.32 28.87 -16.05
N LEU A 267 0.64 27.98 -16.78
CA LEU A 267 -0.51 28.32 -17.63
C LEU A 267 -1.69 28.82 -16.81
N THR A 268 -2.05 28.10 -15.75
CA THR A 268 -3.15 28.47 -14.87
C THR A 268 -2.88 29.79 -14.16
N ALA A 269 -1.67 30.02 -13.63
CA ALA A 269 -1.26 31.33 -13.11
C ALA A 269 -1.39 32.43 -14.16
N HIS A 270 -0.98 32.18 -15.41
CA HIS A 270 -1.04 33.16 -16.48
C HIS A 270 -2.47 33.55 -16.86
N PHE A 271 -3.39 32.58 -16.93
CA PHE A 271 -4.77 32.82 -17.36
C PHE A 271 -5.67 33.33 -16.24
N THR A 272 -5.61 32.69 -15.07
CA THR A 272 -6.47 33.05 -13.93
C THR A 272 -5.99 34.33 -13.26
N LYS A 273 -4.68 34.62 -13.35
CA LYS A 273 -4.02 35.71 -12.60
C LYS A 273 -4.28 35.58 -11.10
N ASN A 274 -4.44 34.35 -10.63
CA ASN A 274 -4.70 34.01 -9.25
C ASN A 274 -3.68 32.98 -8.79
N TYR A 275 -3.02 33.28 -7.67
CA TYR A 275 -2.05 32.39 -7.05
C TYR A 275 -2.70 31.08 -6.60
N VAL A 276 -3.86 31.16 -5.95
CA VAL A 276 -4.56 29.99 -5.37
C VAL A 276 -4.97 29.01 -6.47
N ALA A 277 -5.52 29.53 -7.57
CA ALA A 277 -5.96 28.70 -8.70
C ALA A 277 -4.80 28.00 -9.43
N SER A 278 -3.57 28.50 -9.28
CA SER A 278 -2.37 27.90 -9.88
C SER A 278 -1.73 26.81 -9.01
N VAL A 279 -2.03 26.79 -7.72
CA VAL A 279 -1.37 25.90 -6.75
C VAL A 279 -2.34 24.83 -6.28
N PHE A 280 -3.54 25.22 -5.84
CA PHE A 280 -4.48 24.33 -5.16
C PHE A 280 -4.88 23.10 -5.99
N PRO A 281 -5.28 23.20 -7.28
CA PRO A 281 -5.74 22.03 -8.03
C PRO A 281 -4.65 20.98 -8.23
N PHE A 282 -3.40 21.43 -8.44
CA PHE A 282 -2.27 20.55 -8.71
C PHE A 282 -1.71 19.86 -7.46
N ILE A 283 -2.18 20.24 -6.28
CA ILE A 283 -1.89 19.55 -5.01
C ILE A 283 -3.10 18.73 -4.59
N ALA A 284 -4.29 19.34 -4.58
CA ALA A 284 -5.51 18.69 -4.11
C ALA A 284 -5.86 17.45 -4.93
N VAL A 285 -5.74 17.51 -6.27
CA VAL A 285 -6.07 16.35 -7.13
C VAL A 285 -5.13 15.17 -6.87
N PRO A 286 -3.79 15.31 -6.88
CA PRO A 286 -2.90 14.21 -6.52
C PRO A 286 -3.10 13.70 -5.08
N VAL A 287 -3.35 14.58 -4.10
CA VAL A 287 -3.60 14.15 -2.70
C VAL A 287 -4.88 13.31 -2.63
N VAL A 288 -5.98 13.79 -3.20
CA VAL A 288 -7.24 13.04 -3.25
C VAL A 288 -7.05 11.72 -3.98
N ALA A 289 -6.36 11.72 -5.12
CA ALA A 289 -6.10 10.51 -5.90
C ALA A 289 -5.13 9.51 -5.23
N ASP A 290 -4.40 9.92 -4.19
CA ASP A 290 -3.48 9.02 -3.47
C ASP A 290 -4.07 8.51 -2.15
N TYR A 291 -4.97 9.29 -1.51
CA TYR A 291 -5.58 8.93 -0.22
C TYR A 291 -7.02 8.39 -0.33
N LEU A 292 -7.84 8.88 -1.26
CA LEU A 292 -9.25 8.46 -1.41
C LEU A 292 -9.44 7.34 -2.42
N ALA A 293 -8.66 7.39 -3.51
CA ALA A 293 -8.63 6.30 -4.45
C ALA A 293 -7.63 5.29 -3.87
N GLU A 294 -8.10 4.10 -3.47
CA GLU A 294 -7.27 3.03 -2.87
C GLU A 294 -5.90 2.91 -3.57
N ARG A 295 -4.84 2.46 -2.87
CA ARG A 295 -3.47 2.46 -3.41
C ARG A 295 -3.35 1.79 -4.80
N ASP A 296 -4.30 0.92 -5.14
CA ASP A 296 -4.39 0.17 -6.39
C ASP A 296 -5.43 0.75 -7.40
N SER A 297 -5.77 2.04 -7.32
CA SER A 297 -6.96 2.61 -7.98
C SER A 297 -6.74 3.31 -9.34
N GLN A 298 -7.88 3.66 -9.95
CA GLN A 298 -8.11 4.45 -11.16
C GLN A 298 -7.28 5.76 -11.27
N ALA A 299 -6.62 6.19 -10.19
CA ALA A 299 -5.69 7.32 -10.15
C ALA A 299 -4.53 7.21 -11.17
N LEU A 300 -4.13 5.99 -11.54
CA LEU A 300 -3.12 5.73 -12.57
C LEU A 300 -3.58 6.19 -13.97
N PHE A 301 -4.88 6.27 -14.22
CA PHE A 301 -5.41 6.74 -15.50
C PHE A 301 -5.38 8.26 -15.63
N LEU A 302 -5.12 9.02 -14.56
CA LEU A 302 -5.00 10.48 -14.62
C LEU A 302 -3.59 10.90 -15.10
N PRO A 303 -3.44 12.08 -15.72
CA PRO A 303 -2.12 12.65 -16.03
C PRO A 303 -1.22 12.79 -14.77
N THR A 304 -1.83 13.03 -13.61
CA THR A 304 -1.14 13.08 -12.32
C THR A 304 -0.72 11.70 -11.80
N GLY A 305 -1.29 10.62 -12.33
CA GLY A 305 -0.89 9.24 -12.05
C GLY A 305 0.55 8.95 -12.45
N MET A 306 1.12 9.68 -13.44
CA MET A 306 2.53 9.61 -13.82
C MET A 306 3.50 9.89 -12.66
N LEU A 307 3.05 10.64 -11.64
CA LEU A 307 3.83 10.88 -10.43
C LEU A 307 4.05 9.61 -9.59
N LYS A 308 3.21 8.59 -9.75
CA LYS A 308 3.34 7.29 -9.06
C LYS A 308 4.39 6.38 -9.69
N GLY A 309 4.86 6.66 -10.92
CA GLY A 309 5.98 6.01 -11.59
C GLY A 309 5.89 4.49 -11.71
N ALA A 310 6.29 3.78 -10.66
CA ALA A 310 6.31 2.32 -10.58
C ALA A 310 4.90 1.68 -10.61
N GLY A 311 3.86 2.43 -10.23
CA GLY A 311 2.48 1.95 -10.26
C GLY A 311 1.97 1.52 -11.64
N TYR A 312 2.60 1.97 -12.73
CA TYR A 312 2.27 1.53 -14.10
C TYR A 312 2.76 0.12 -14.44
N PHE A 313 3.67 -0.44 -13.64
CA PHE A 313 4.18 -1.79 -13.82
C PHE A 313 3.48 -2.80 -12.92
N LEU A 314 2.59 -2.37 -12.03
CA LEU A 314 1.83 -3.30 -11.18
C LEU A 314 1.01 -4.25 -12.06
N GLY A 315 1.11 -5.54 -11.73
CA GLY A 315 0.35 -6.60 -12.38
C GLY A 315 -1.08 -6.71 -11.89
N ASP A 316 -1.87 -7.59 -12.52
CA ASP A 316 -3.22 -7.90 -12.04
C ASP A 316 -3.16 -8.43 -10.61
N LYS A 317 -3.90 -7.79 -9.69
CA LYS A 317 -4.07 -8.28 -8.33
C LYS A 317 -5.46 -8.88 -8.21
N ALA A 318 -5.46 -10.19 -7.95
CA ALA A 318 -6.66 -10.95 -7.68
C ALA A 318 -6.56 -11.47 -6.24
N ASP A 319 -7.64 -11.30 -5.48
CA ASP A 319 -7.80 -12.04 -4.24
C ASP A 319 -8.59 -13.31 -4.52
N LYS A 320 -8.21 -14.41 -3.87
CA LYS A 320 -8.98 -15.65 -3.97
C LYS A 320 -10.12 -15.53 -2.96
N GLY A 321 -11.37 -15.45 -3.45
CA GLY A 321 -12.54 -15.45 -2.58
C GLY A 321 -12.54 -16.70 -1.69
N TYR A 322 -12.93 -16.55 -0.42
CA TYR A 322 -12.87 -17.61 0.58
C TYR A 322 -13.85 -18.79 0.34
N ALA A 323 -14.76 -18.69 -0.63
CA ALA A 323 -15.84 -19.66 -0.84
C ALA A 323 -15.50 -20.79 -1.83
N THR A 324 -14.71 -20.52 -2.87
CA THR A 324 -14.40 -21.51 -3.92
C THR A 324 -13.15 -21.08 -4.70
N GLU A 325 -12.24 -22.00 -5.02
CA GLU A 325 -11.06 -21.74 -5.87
C GLU A 325 -11.40 -21.13 -7.26
N ALA A 326 -12.68 -21.18 -7.65
CA ALA A 326 -13.19 -20.66 -8.91
C ALA A 326 -13.55 -19.16 -8.90
N ASP A 327 -13.67 -18.51 -7.74
CA ASP A 327 -14.08 -17.11 -7.62
C ASP A 327 -12.89 -16.21 -7.25
N THR A 328 -11.98 -16.03 -8.22
CA THR A 328 -10.92 -15.02 -8.11
C THR A 328 -11.51 -13.64 -8.39
N VAL A 329 -11.61 -12.78 -7.38
CA VAL A 329 -12.07 -11.41 -7.56
C VAL A 329 -10.86 -10.54 -7.87
N ILE A 330 -10.78 -10.10 -9.13
CA ILE A 330 -9.74 -9.16 -9.59
C ILE A 330 -10.17 -7.77 -9.16
N TYR A 331 -9.51 -7.20 -8.15
CA TYR A 331 -9.78 -5.83 -7.68
C TYR A 331 -8.87 -4.80 -8.36
N PHE A 332 -7.76 -5.23 -8.97
CA PHE A 332 -6.91 -4.35 -9.78
C PHE A 332 -6.52 -4.99 -11.11
N HIS A 333 -6.81 -4.27 -12.19
CA HIS A 333 -6.30 -4.59 -13.51
C HIS A 333 -5.03 -3.78 -13.80
N HIS A 334 -4.00 -4.46 -14.31
CA HIS A 334 -2.79 -3.84 -14.82
C HIS A 334 -3.12 -2.75 -15.83
N VAL A 335 -2.28 -1.72 -15.88
CA VAL A 335 -2.45 -0.63 -16.86
C VAL A 335 -1.93 -1.11 -18.22
N PRO A 336 -2.75 -1.12 -19.28
CA PRO A 336 -2.29 -1.58 -20.59
C PRO A 336 -1.13 -0.73 -21.12
N LEU A 337 -0.09 -1.37 -21.67
CA LEU A 337 1.09 -0.67 -22.23
C LEU A 337 0.69 0.39 -23.28
N LEU A 338 -0.29 0.08 -24.13
CA LEU A 338 -0.78 1.02 -25.14
C LEU A 338 -1.38 2.28 -24.51
N TYR A 339 -2.05 2.15 -23.36
CA TYR A 339 -2.58 3.29 -22.61
C TYR A 339 -1.45 4.17 -22.07
N THR A 340 -0.41 3.57 -21.47
CA THR A 340 0.73 4.33 -20.93
C THR A 340 1.45 5.12 -22.04
N VAL A 341 1.62 4.53 -23.22
CA VAL A 341 2.21 5.19 -24.40
C VAL A 341 1.33 6.34 -24.91
N ILE A 342 0.01 6.15 -24.99
CA ILE A 342 -0.91 7.21 -25.43
C ILE A 342 -0.92 8.37 -24.42
N MET A 343 -0.98 8.06 -23.13
CA MET A 343 -0.98 9.08 -22.07
C MET A 343 0.34 9.84 -22.02
N THR A 344 1.49 9.17 -22.12
CA THR A 344 2.79 9.83 -22.22
C THR A 344 2.86 10.76 -23.42
N ALA A 345 2.41 10.30 -24.61
CA ALA A 345 2.38 11.14 -25.81
C ALA A 345 1.44 12.35 -25.64
N ALA A 346 0.26 12.18 -25.06
CA ALA A 346 -0.71 13.26 -24.81
C ALA A 346 -0.15 14.30 -23.83
N VAL A 347 0.49 13.86 -22.75
CA VAL A 347 1.11 14.74 -21.75
C VAL A 347 2.30 15.50 -22.35
N VAL A 348 3.17 14.84 -23.11
CA VAL A 348 4.28 15.50 -23.82
C VAL A 348 3.76 16.54 -24.83
N LEU A 349 2.72 16.20 -25.59
CA LEU A 349 2.07 17.14 -26.50
C LEU A 349 1.51 18.35 -25.75
N PHE A 350 0.87 18.13 -24.60
CA PHE A 350 0.38 19.21 -23.73
C PHE A 350 1.52 20.12 -23.25
N ILE A 351 2.65 19.56 -22.81
CA ILE A 351 3.83 20.33 -22.38
C ILE A 351 4.31 21.23 -23.53
N VAL A 352 4.42 20.68 -24.75
CA VAL A 352 4.87 21.44 -25.94
C VAL A 352 3.88 22.55 -26.29
N ILE A 353 2.58 22.23 -26.41
CA ILE A 353 1.54 23.21 -26.73
C ILE A 353 1.47 24.30 -25.66
N GLY A 354 1.52 23.91 -24.37
CA GLY A 354 1.52 24.81 -23.24
C GLY A 354 2.70 25.78 -23.25
N ALA A 355 3.91 25.27 -23.52
CA ALA A 355 5.09 26.10 -23.67
C ALA A 355 4.95 27.10 -24.84
N VAL A 356 4.46 26.65 -26.01
CA VAL A 356 4.22 27.52 -27.16
C VAL A 356 3.22 28.63 -26.83
N ILE A 357 2.14 28.31 -26.09
CA ILE A 357 1.11 29.27 -25.70
C ILE A 357 1.66 30.30 -24.71
N LEU A 358 2.44 29.88 -23.71
CA LEU A 358 3.11 30.79 -22.77
C LEU A 358 4.09 31.73 -23.46
N ILE A 359 4.81 31.24 -24.47
CA ILE A 359 5.75 32.06 -25.25
C ILE A 359 5.00 33.03 -26.17
N LYS A 360 3.96 32.57 -26.87
CA LYS A 360 3.15 33.42 -27.77
C LYS A 360 2.31 34.45 -27.01
N SER A 361 1.83 34.15 -25.80
CA SER A 361 1.09 35.11 -24.97
C SER A 361 1.95 36.32 -24.53
N GLY A 362 3.27 36.18 -24.62
CA GLY A 362 4.24 37.25 -24.40
C GLY A 362 4.57 38.10 -25.63
N GLU A 363 3.91 37.91 -26.77
CA GLU A 363 4.16 38.77 -27.94
C GLU A 363 3.84 40.24 -27.65
N ASN A 364 4.73 41.10 -28.16
CA ASN A 364 4.61 42.54 -27.98
C ASN A 364 3.35 43.04 -28.69
N ARG A 365 2.45 43.69 -27.94
CA ARG A 365 1.14 44.16 -28.45
C ARG A 365 1.27 45.15 -29.60
N LEU A 366 2.41 45.84 -29.72
CA LEU A 366 2.68 46.81 -30.78
C LEU A 366 3.03 46.15 -32.14
N ASN A 367 3.49 44.90 -32.14
CA ASN A 367 3.86 44.15 -33.35
C ASN A 367 2.83 43.06 -33.74
N SER A 368 1.81 42.82 -32.91
CA SER A 368 0.85 41.73 -33.10
C SER A 368 -0.36 42.21 -33.90
N LYS A 369 -0.47 41.81 -35.18
CA LYS A 369 -1.74 41.84 -35.91
C LYS A 369 -2.67 40.78 -35.30
N ARG A 370 -3.56 41.17 -34.39
CA ARG A 370 -4.52 40.25 -33.76
C ARG A 370 -5.51 39.70 -34.79
N HIS A 371 -5.23 38.52 -35.31
CA HIS A 371 -6.26 37.58 -35.75
C HIS A 371 -6.18 36.31 -34.88
N GLY A 372 -7.28 35.94 -34.23
CA GLY A 372 -7.51 34.56 -33.73
C GLY A 372 -7.22 34.18 -32.27
N VAL A 373 -6.41 34.89 -31.49
CA VAL A 373 -5.93 34.38 -30.16
C VAL A 373 -6.96 34.52 -29.00
N LYS A 374 -8.18 35.02 -29.24
CA LYS A 374 -9.18 35.21 -28.16
C LYS A 374 -9.79 33.89 -27.63
N HIS A 375 -9.73 32.81 -28.41
CA HIS A 375 -10.37 31.52 -28.07
C HIS A 375 -9.41 30.45 -27.52
N ILE A 376 -8.09 30.64 -27.69
CA ILE A 376 -7.03 29.72 -27.22
C ILE A 376 -7.05 29.48 -25.70
N PRO A 377 -7.21 30.49 -24.81
CA PRO A 377 -7.32 30.24 -23.36
C PRO A 377 -8.51 29.35 -22.99
N LYS A 378 -9.64 29.49 -23.71
CA LYS A 378 -10.83 28.65 -23.47
C LYS A 378 -10.60 27.22 -23.93
N ALA A 379 -9.90 27.03 -25.05
CA ALA A 379 -9.52 25.71 -25.55
C ALA A 379 -8.52 25.00 -24.61
N VAL A 380 -7.55 25.73 -24.03
CA VAL A 380 -6.58 25.13 -23.08
C VAL A 380 -7.25 24.71 -21.77
N VAL A 381 -8.14 25.55 -21.23
CA VAL A 381 -8.94 25.21 -20.03
C VAL A 381 -9.86 24.03 -20.33
N LEU A 382 -10.46 23.97 -21.52
CA LEU A 382 -11.28 22.85 -21.97
C LEU A 382 -10.44 21.57 -22.15
N THR A 383 -9.22 21.63 -22.70
CA THR A 383 -8.33 20.46 -22.79
C THR A 383 -7.81 20.00 -21.44
N LEU A 384 -7.54 20.93 -20.51
CA LEU A 384 -7.17 20.59 -19.14
C LEU A 384 -8.35 19.88 -18.45
N ALA A 385 -9.56 20.42 -18.61
CA ALA A 385 -10.78 19.79 -18.10
C ALA A 385 -11.02 18.40 -18.71
N LEU A 386 -10.85 18.23 -20.03
CA LEU A 386 -10.99 16.95 -20.73
C LEU A 386 -9.94 15.91 -20.28
N LEU A 387 -8.72 16.35 -19.96
CA LEU A 387 -7.65 15.50 -19.40
C LEU A 387 -7.93 15.05 -17.96
N PHE A 388 -8.67 15.83 -17.17
CA PHE A 388 -9.11 15.43 -15.83
C PHE A 388 -10.44 14.65 -15.84
N CYS A 389 -11.26 14.78 -16.88
CA CYS A 389 -12.55 14.09 -17.01
C CYS A 389 -12.46 12.69 -17.66
N THR A 390 -11.29 12.25 -18.14
CA THR A 390 -11.13 10.96 -18.82
C THR A 390 -11.05 9.75 -17.88
N ALA A 391 -11.07 9.96 -16.56
CA ALA A 391 -10.94 8.88 -15.58
C ALA A 391 -12.29 8.30 -15.07
N CYS A 392 -13.44 8.74 -15.59
CA CYS A 392 -14.73 8.15 -15.19
C CYS A 392 -15.05 6.92 -16.04
N GLY A 393 -14.25 5.87 -15.87
CA GLY A 393 -14.56 4.53 -16.35
C GLY A 393 -15.07 3.72 -15.16
N SER A 394 -16.38 3.48 -15.08
CA SER A 394 -16.95 2.54 -14.11
C SER A 394 -16.46 1.13 -14.46
N THR A 395 -15.37 0.68 -13.86
CA THR A 395 -15.12 -0.76 -13.74
C THR A 395 -16.19 -1.29 -12.80
N ARG A 396 -17.14 -2.06 -13.35
CA ARG A 396 -18.11 -2.82 -12.57
C ARG A 396 -17.31 -3.66 -11.58
N GLN A 397 -17.35 -3.29 -10.30
CA GLN A 397 -17.05 -4.23 -9.23
C GLN A 397 -18.04 -5.37 -9.43
N ALA A 398 -17.50 -6.58 -9.64
CA ALA A 398 -18.31 -7.77 -9.73
C ALA A 398 -19.11 -7.89 -8.42
N GLU A 399 -20.39 -8.21 -8.56
CA GLU A 399 -21.28 -8.52 -7.46
C GLU A 399 -20.65 -9.62 -6.60
N CYS A 400 -20.10 -9.26 -5.43
CA CYS A 400 -19.92 -10.22 -4.35
C CYS A 400 -21.26 -10.35 -3.63
N VAL A 401 -21.98 -11.43 -3.90
CA VAL A 401 -22.94 -11.94 -2.92
C VAL A 401 -22.12 -12.73 -1.91
N ASP A 402 -21.49 -12.01 -0.97
CA ASP A 402 -21.00 -12.68 0.23
C ASP A 402 -22.22 -13.04 1.06
N VAL A 403 -22.71 -14.25 0.86
CA VAL A 403 -23.60 -14.90 1.80
C VAL A 403 -22.79 -15.02 3.09
N LEU A 404 -23.07 -14.16 4.08
CA LEU A 404 -22.78 -14.38 5.50
C LEU A 404 -23.54 -15.66 5.94
N SER A 405 -23.11 -16.82 5.43
CA SER A 405 -23.67 -18.11 5.83
C SER A 405 -23.16 -18.37 7.24
N ASN A 406 -24.06 -18.18 8.21
CA ASN A 406 -24.02 -18.62 9.61
C ASN A 406 -23.96 -17.51 10.68
N THR A 407 -24.80 -16.47 10.57
CA THR A 407 -25.07 -15.54 11.70
C THR A 407 -26.54 -15.51 12.11
N GLU A 408 -27.23 -16.66 12.08
CA GLU A 408 -28.56 -16.76 12.68
C GLU A 408 -28.47 -17.05 14.19
N ASN A 409 -29.13 -16.23 15.02
CA ASN A 409 -29.32 -16.51 16.44
C ASN A 409 -30.80 -16.91 16.71
N SER A 410 -31.10 -17.38 17.93
CA SER A 410 -32.41 -17.77 18.43
C SER A 410 -33.44 -16.63 18.38
N ARG A 411 -33.00 -15.37 18.51
CA ARG A 411 -33.87 -14.18 18.60
C ARG A 411 -33.82 -13.24 17.39
N TYR A 412 -32.67 -13.09 16.74
CA TYR A 412 -32.52 -12.17 15.60
C TYR A 412 -32.03 -12.90 14.34
N SER A 413 -32.58 -12.55 13.19
CA SER A 413 -31.98 -12.87 11.88
C SER A 413 -31.30 -11.63 11.30
N PHE A 414 -30.16 -11.84 10.67
CA PHE A 414 -29.35 -10.80 10.05
C PHE A 414 -29.41 -11.01 8.54
N GLU A 415 -29.84 -9.99 7.82
CA GLU A 415 -29.88 -9.96 6.36
C GLU A 415 -29.06 -8.78 5.86
N LEU A 416 -28.21 -9.00 4.85
CA LEU A 416 -27.59 -7.92 4.11
C LEU A 416 -28.62 -7.38 3.10
N LYS A 417 -28.96 -6.10 3.22
CA LYS A 417 -29.80 -5.38 2.26
C LYS A 417 -28.95 -4.37 1.51
N TYR A 418 -29.10 -4.37 0.20
CA TYR A 418 -28.49 -3.39 -0.68
C TYR A 418 -29.53 -2.34 -1.05
N GLU A 419 -29.33 -1.10 -0.61
CA GLU A 419 -30.21 0.03 -0.92
C GLU A 419 -29.35 1.24 -1.31
N ASP A 420 -29.63 1.85 -2.47
CA ASP A 420 -28.90 3.02 -3.01
C ASP A 420 -27.36 2.92 -2.98
N GLU A 421 -26.81 1.82 -3.51
CA GLU A 421 -25.36 1.56 -3.58
C GLU A 421 -24.67 1.43 -2.20
N LYS A 422 -25.42 1.21 -1.12
CA LYS A 422 -24.89 0.98 0.23
C LYS A 422 -25.22 -0.41 0.76
N GLU A 423 -24.25 -1.02 1.42
CA GLU A 423 -24.42 -2.26 2.20
C GLU A 423 -25.02 -1.94 3.57
N LEU A 424 -26.22 -2.47 3.82
CA LEU A 424 -26.95 -2.27 5.07
C LEU A 424 -27.18 -3.60 5.77
N ILE A 425 -26.91 -3.65 7.08
CA ILE A 425 -27.22 -4.82 7.91
C ILE A 425 -28.62 -4.64 8.48
N ALA A 426 -29.58 -5.38 7.93
CA ALA A 426 -30.94 -5.47 8.44
C ALA A 426 -31.01 -6.55 9.52
N VAL A 427 -31.54 -6.18 10.68
CA VAL A 427 -31.77 -7.07 11.81
C VAL A 427 -33.26 -7.26 11.97
N THR A 428 -33.74 -8.49 11.90
CA THR A 428 -35.15 -8.84 12.10
C THR A 428 -35.31 -9.60 13.40
N ASP A 429 -36.14 -9.10 14.31
CA ASP A 429 -36.50 -9.83 15.53
C ASP A 429 -37.49 -10.95 15.17
N LYS A 430 -37.11 -12.20 15.43
CA LYS A 430 -37.92 -13.40 15.14
C LYS A 430 -39.20 -13.45 16.00
N SER A 431 -39.25 -12.74 17.12
CA SER A 431 -40.40 -12.70 18.05
C SER A 431 -41.45 -11.64 17.70
N SER A 432 -41.02 -10.48 17.18
CA SER A 432 -41.92 -9.38 16.80
C SER A 432 -42.15 -9.26 15.29
N GLY A 433 -41.25 -9.80 14.47
CA GLY A 433 -41.25 -9.64 13.02
C GLY A 433 -40.83 -8.24 12.55
N GLU A 434 -40.43 -7.35 13.46
CA GLU A 434 -39.95 -6.01 13.10
C GLU A 434 -38.49 -6.05 12.67
N SER A 435 -38.21 -5.44 11.51
CA SER A 435 -36.85 -5.27 10.99
C SER A 435 -36.37 -3.85 11.22
N PHE A 436 -35.18 -3.69 11.80
CA PHE A 436 -34.47 -2.41 11.88
C PHE A 436 -33.12 -2.50 11.19
N ILE A 437 -32.65 -1.39 10.63
CA ILE A 437 -31.36 -1.31 9.93
C ILE A 437 -30.32 -0.74 10.89
N ILE A 438 -29.15 -1.37 10.98
CA ILE A 438 -28.01 -0.79 11.70
C ILE A 438 -27.41 0.29 10.81
N PRO A 439 -27.36 1.57 11.24
CA PRO A 439 -26.76 2.63 10.45
C PRO A 439 -25.28 2.34 10.20
N GLU A 440 -24.82 2.53 8.97
CA GLU A 440 -23.41 2.41 8.56
C GLU A 440 -22.47 3.24 9.45
N GLU A 441 -22.93 4.42 9.88
CA GLU A 441 -22.24 5.31 10.83
C GLU A 441 -21.94 4.67 12.19
N THR A 442 -22.60 3.55 12.54
CA THR A 442 -22.32 2.79 13.77
C THR A 442 -20.99 2.03 13.64
N PHE A 443 -20.60 1.69 12.41
CA PHE A 443 -19.33 1.05 12.05
C PHE A 443 -18.32 2.13 11.59
N VAL A 444 -17.97 3.07 12.48
CA VAL A 444 -17.00 4.12 12.14
C VAL A 444 -15.60 3.53 11.90
N ASP A 445 -15.21 3.44 10.63
CA ASP A 445 -13.89 3.72 10.01
C ASP A 445 -13.85 3.06 8.61
N GLU A 446 -13.93 3.84 7.53
CA GLU A 446 -13.89 3.40 6.11
C GLU A 446 -12.58 2.68 5.68
N SER A 447 -11.65 2.46 6.61
CA SER A 447 -10.30 1.95 6.32
C SER A 447 -10.06 0.51 6.77
N TYR A 448 -11.07 -0.18 7.32
CA TYR A 448 -10.96 -1.57 7.76
C TYR A 448 -12.17 -2.40 7.34
N SER A 449 -11.93 -3.58 6.77
CA SER A 449 -12.98 -4.56 6.47
C SER A 449 -13.47 -5.21 7.76
N ILE A 450 -14.79 -5.38 7.87
CA ILE A 450 -15.39 -6.20 8.94
C ILE A 450 -15.06 -7.66 8.62
N MET A 451 -14.28 -8.31 9.49
CA MET A 451 -13.84 -9.69 9.29
C MET A 451 -14.86 -10.71 9.78
N SER A 452 -15.59 -10.38 10.85
CA SER A 452 -16.56 -11.28 11.47
C SER A 452 -17.57 -10.48 12.27
N ILE A 453 -18.83 -10.92 12.23
CA ILE A 453 -19.93 -10.38 13.03
C ILE A 453 -20.54 -11.54 13.81
N TYR A 454 -20.76 -11.35 15.12
CA TYR A 454 -21.37 -12.34 15.98
C TYR A 454 -22.48 -11.70 16.83
N PRO A 455 -23.75 -12.05 16.59
CA PRO A 455 -24.87 -11.50 17.34
C PRO A 455 -25.21 -12.29 18.60
N THR A 456 -25.49 -11.58 19.70
CA THR A 456 -26.04 -12.10 20.96
C THR A 456 -27.42 -11.48 21.25
N GLU A 457 -28.09 -11.90 22.33
CA GLU A 457 -29.45 -11.39 22.65
C GLU A 457 -29.53 -9.88 22.87
N ASN A 458 -28.47 -9.24 23.36
CA ASN A 458 -28.45 -7.81 23.69
C ASN A 458 -27.31 -7.02 23.02
N TYR A 459 -26.32 -7.72 22.48
CA TYR A 459 -25.11 -7.12 21.93
C TYR A 459 -24.77 -7.71 20.55
N LEU A 460 -24.22 -6.88 19.67
CA LEU A 460 -23.60 -7.28 18.43
C LEU A 460 -22.08 -7.13 18.56
N TYR A 461 -21.35 -8.23 18.46
CA TYR A 461 -19.90 -8.22 18.43
C TYR A 461 -19.44 -8.16 16.99
N TYR A 462 -18.46 -7.31 16.69
CA TYR A 462 -17.83 -7.32 15.38
C TYR A 462 -16.32 -7.14 15.50
N MET A 463 -15.63 -7.74 14.55
CA MET A 463 -14.18 -7.76 14.47
C MET A 463 -13.74 -7.02 13.20
N LYS A 464 -12.76 -6.13 13.35
CA LYS A 464 -12.11 -5.42 12.23
C LYS A 464 -10.62 -5.76 12.22
N GLY A 465 -10.02 -5.88 11.05
CA GLY A 465 -8.58 -6.13 10.97
C GLY A 465 -8.03 -6.00 9.57
N ARG A 466 -6.70 -5.89 9.49
CA ARG A 466 -5.87 -5.98 8.29
C ARG A 466 -4.64 -6.81 8.65
N ASN A 467 -4.17 -7.66 7.73
CA ASN A 467 -3.11 -8.69 7.79
C ASN A 467 -2.25 -8.95 9.06
N SER A 468 -1.99 -7.98 9.92
CA SER A 468 -1.15 -8.02 11.13
C SER A 468 -1.82 -7.55 12.45
N GLY A 469 -3.07 -7.06 12.43
CA GLY A 469 -3.73 -6.55 13.63
C GLY A 469 -5.27 -6.62 13.62
N VAL A 470 -5.85 -7.05 14.74
CA VAL A 470 -7.29 -7.24 14.92
C VAL A 470 -7.82 -6.41 16.09
N SER A 471 -8.91 -5.67 15.85
CA SER A 471 -9.65 -4.91 16.87
C SER A 471 -11.08 -5.42 16.99
N ILE A 472 -11.58 -5.51 18.22
CA ILE A 472 -12.90 -6.08 18.54
C ILE A 472 -13.77 -5.04 19.21
N TYR A 473 -15.00 -4.93 18.74
CA TYR A 473 -16.01 -3.99 19.23
C TYR A 473 -17.29 -4.70 19.61
N ARG A 474 -18.05 -4.07 20.49
CA ARG A 474 -19.39 -4.49 20.88
C ARG A 474 -20.36 -3.33 20.72
N ILE A 475 -21.48 -3.56 20.04
CA ILE A 475 -22.59 -2.61 19.91
C ILE A 475 -23.74 -3.12 20.76
N LYS A 476 -24.29 -2.28 21.62
CA LYS A 476 -25.47 -2.60 22.40
C LYS A 476 -26.73 -2.29 21.57
N LEU A 477 -27.56 -3.30 21.34
CA LEU A 477 -28.70 -3.21 20.41
C LEU A 477 -29.83 -2.29 20.92
N SER A 478 -29.90 -2.02 22.23
CA SER A 478 -30.97 -1.19 22.81
C SER A 478 -30.81 0.31 22.57
N ASP A 479 -29.56 0.80 22.53
CA ASP A 479 -29.22 2.23 22.46
C ASP A 479 -28.20 2.53 21.34
N MET A 480 -27.79 1.50 20.59
CA MET A 480 -26.76 1.56 19.54
C MET A 480 -25.42 2.13 20.03
N THR A 481 -25.14 2.02 21.34
CA THR A 481 -23.87 2.46 21.89
C THR A 481 -22.76 1.47 21.55
N ARG A 482 -21.63 2.01 21.07
CA ARG A 482 -20.43 1.24 20.74
C ARG A 482 -19.46 1.26 21.90
N GLU A 483 -18.98 0.09 22.27
CA GLU A 483 -17.92 -0.12 23.24
C GLU A 483 -16.73 -0.81 22.55
N GLU A 484 -15.51 -0.37 22.87
CA GLU A 484 -14.27 -0.93 22.37
C GLU A 484 -13.73 -1.96 23.36
N ILE A 485 -13.49 -3.20 22.91
CA ILE A 485 -13.01 -4.30 23.75
C ILE A 485 -11.51 -4.52 23.54
N ILE A 486 -11.06 -4.60 22.28
CA ILE A 486 -9.65 -4.78 21.93
C ILE A 486 -9.27 -3.82 20.81
N LYS A 487 -8.11 -3.17 20.95
CA LYS A 487 -7.48 -2.38 19.91
C LYS A 487 -6.09 -2.94 19.59
N SER A 488 -5.94 -3.49 18.39
CA SER A 488 -4.61 -3.76 17.83
C SER A 488 -4.15 -2.52 17.07
N SER A 489 -3.00 -1.97 17.47
CA SER A 489 -2.35 -0.91 16.71
C SER A 489 -1.69 -1.54 15.50
N ASP A 490 -2.36 -1.50 14.36
CA ASP A 490 -1.70 -1.84 13.11
C ASP A 490 -0.67 -0.75 12.82
N THR A 491 0.60 -1.13 12.78
CA THR A 491 1.72 -0.28 12.43
C THR A 491 1.70 -0.06 10.92
N ALA A 492 0.63 0.55 10.42
CA ALA A 492 0.60 0.99 9.05
C ALA A 492 1.71 2.03 8.91
N ASP A 493 2.70 1.73 8.07
CA ASP A 493 3.68 2.68 7.57
C ASP A 493 2.94 3.86 6.95
N LYS A 494 2.68 4.88 7.77
CA LYS A 494 2.02 6.11 7.34
C LYS A 494 3.08 6.97 6.72
N SER A 495 3.12 6.94 5.39
CA SER A 495 3.89 7.88 4.60
C SER A 495 3.29 9.28 4.72
N ILE A 496 3.91 10.15 5.50
CA ILE A 496 3.54 11.58 5.54
C ILE A 496 4.53 12.32 4.65
N LEU A 497 4.03 13.00 3.60
CA LEU A 497 4.85 13.79 2.67
C LEU A 497 5.93 12.99 1.91
N GLY A 498 5.72 11.68 1.68
CA GLY A 498 6.72 10.80 1.06
C GLY A 498 7.83 10.33 2.01
N LEU A 499 7.62 10.47 3.33
CA LEU A 499 8.46 9.89 4.38
C LEU A 499 7.70 8.74 5.04
N THR A 500 8.18 7.52 4.85
CA THR A 500 7.63 6.32 5.47
C THR A 500 8.08 6.25 6.93
N PHE A 501 7.14 6.27 7.86
CA PHE A 501 7.43 6.14 9.29
C PHE A 501 6.85 4.81 9.79
N SER A 502 7.73 3.85 10.13
CA SER A 502 7.37 2.62 10.82
C SER A 502 7.33 2.88 12.32
N TRP A 503 6.14 2.98 12.91
CA TRP A 503 5.97 3.03 14.36
C TRP A 503 5.78 1.61 14.86
N SER A 504 6.69 1.06 15.67
CA SER A 504 6.54 -0.29 16.24
C SER A 504 5.79 -0.22 17.58
N ASP A 505 4.46 -0.18 17.57
CA ASP A 505 3.70 -0.48 18.80
C ASP A 505 3.54 -2.00 18.90
N THR A 506 4.40 -2.61 19.70
CA THR A 506 4.57 -4.06 19.88
C THR A 506 3.53 -4.71 20.81
N GLU A 507 2.50 -4.00 21.26
CA GLU A 507 1.76 -4.47 22.45
C GLU A 507 0.53 -5.35 22.22
N ASN A 508 -0.05 -5.53 21.03
CA ASN A 508 -1.16 -6.49 20.82
C ASN A 508 -1.25 -7.00 19.37
N ARG A 509 -0.46 -8.02 19.04
CA ARG A 509 -0.56 -8.74 17.76
C ARG A 509 -1.41 -10.01 17.95
N PHE A 510 -2.68 -9.94 17.57
CA PHE A 510 -3.55 -11.11 17.44
C PHE A 510 -3.97 -11.23 15.97
N SER A 511 -3.78 -12.40 15.36
CA SER A 511 -4.19 -12.72 13.99
C SER A 511 -5.50 -13.51 13.94
N ALA A 512 -6.51 -13.11 14.72
CA ALA A 512 -7.79 -13.80 14.72
C ALA A 512 -8.59 -13.61 13.41
N VAL A 513 -9.13 -14.71 12.87
CA VAL A 513 -9.96 -14.73 11.66
C VAL A 513 -11.45 -14.80 11.99
N ARG A 514 -11.83 -15.52 13.06
CA ARG A 514 -13.23 -15.65 13.50
C ARG A 514 -13.40 -15.40 14.99
N LEU A 515 -14.60 -14.95 15.36
CA LEU A 515 -15.01 -14.67 16.74
C LEU A 515 -16.35 -15.33 17.06
N PHE A 516 -16.46 -15.94 18.23
CA PHE A 516 -17.73 -16.33 18.85
C PHE A 516 -17.68 -16.02 20.35
N THR A 517 -18.82 -15.86 21.00
CA THR A 517 -18.85 -15.48 22.42
C THR A 517 -19.93 -16.24 23.18
N ASP A 518 -19.65 -16.49 24.46
CA ASP A 518 -20.62 -16.79 25.51
C ASP A 518 -20.93 -15.49 26.28
N GLU A 519 -21.98 -15.47 27.12
CA GLU A 519 -22.31 -14.32 27.98
C GLU A 519 -21.14 -13.87 28.87
N LYS A 520 -20.16 -14.75 29.09
CA LYS A 520 -19.01 -14.53 29.99
C LYS A 520 -17.65 -14.41 29.30
N ASN A 521 -17.41 -15.07 28.17
CA ASN A 521 -16.10 -15.16 27.53
C ASN A 521 -16.20 -14.99 26.00
N ILE A 522 -15.19 -14.38 25.41
CA ILE A 522 -15.01 -14.25 23.96
C ILE A 522 -14.00 -15.30 23.50
N TYR A 523 -14.32 -16.04 22.44
CA TYR A 523 -13.46 -17.04 21.84
C TYR A 523 -12.98 -16.55 20.47
N LEU A 524 -11.67 -16.68 20.23
CA LEU A 524 -11.01 -16.22 19.01
C LEU A 524 -10.37 -17.41 18.30
N ILE A 525 -10.59 -17.53 16.99
CA ILE A 525 -9.92 -18.53 16.15
C ILE A 525 -8.83 -17.83 15.34
N ASP A 526 -7.59 -18.25 15.50
CA ASP A 526 -6.42 -17.71 14.79
C ASP A 526 -6.32 -18.25 13.35
N LYS A 527 -5.47 -17.63 12.51
CA LYS A 527 -5.17 -18.08 11.14
C LYS A 527 -4.68 -19.53 11.10
N ASN A 528 -3.98 -19.97 12.15
CA ASN A 528 -3.46 -21.33 12.29
C ASN A 528 -4.49 -22.32 12.88
N GLY A 529 -5.77 -21.93 12.96
CA GLY A 529 -6.85 -22.80 13.44
C GLY A 529 -6.93 -22.95 14.96
N MET A 530 -5.99 -22.39 15.73
CA MET A 530 -6.00 -22.45 17.20
C MET A 530 -7.14 -21.61 17.81
N VAL A 531 -7.69 -22.07 18.94
CA VAL A 531 -8.78 -21.38 19.66
C VAL A 531 -8.30 -20.80 20.99
N PHE A 532 -8.47 -19.48 21.13
CA PHE A 532 -8.12 -18.70 22.32
C PHE A 532 -9.37 -18.23 23.07
N VAL A 533 -9.32 -18.22 24.39
CA VAL A 533 -10.38 -17.65 25.26
C VAL A 533 -9.90 -16.35 25.87
N LEU A 534 -10.73 -15.33 25.75
CA LEU A 534 -10.57 -14.01 26.32
C LEU A 534 -11.73 -13.70 27.28
N ASN A 535 -11.40 -13.24 28.49
CA ASN A 535 -12.39 -12.72 29.42
C ASN A 535 -12.53 -11.19 29.25
N PRO A 536 -13.66 -10.68 28.74
CA PRO A 536 -13.87 -9.26 28.52
C PRO A 536 -13.98 -8.42 29.81
N PHE A 537 -14.09 -9.06 30.99
CA PHE A 537 -14.22 -8.39 32.28
C PHE A 537 -12.94 -8.46 33.15
N ALA A 538 -11.84 -9.00 32.64
CA ALA A 538 -10.58 -9.07 33.37
C ALA A 538 -9.88 -7.69 33.47
N GLU A 539 -9.28 -7.36 34.63
CA GLU A 539 -8.55 -6.10 34.86
C GLU A 539 -7.30 -5.93 33.97
N LYS A 540 -6.79 -7.04 33.40
CA LYS A 540 -5.71 -7.04 32.40
C LYS A 540 -6.06 -7.97 31.24
N ILE A 541 -5.90 -7.46 30.02
CA ILE A 541 -6.24 -8.12 28.75
C ILE A 541 -5.17 -9.17 28.33
N THR A 542 -4.21 -9.48 29.20
CA THR A 542 -3.12 -10.45 28.95
C THR A 542 -3.50 -11.92 29.23
N ASP A 543 -4.66 -12.20 29.81
CA ASP A 543 -5.09 -13.57 30.13
C ASP A 543 -5.79 -14.23 28.92
N CYS A 544 -5.11 -14.28 27.77
CA CYS A 544 -5.53 -15.12 26.65
C CYS A 544 -5.05 -16.55 26.91
N THR A 545 -5.98 -17.49 27.05
CA THR A 545 -5.64 -18.91 27.23
C THR A 545 -5.97 -19.69 25.97
N CYS A 546 -4.98 -20.38 25.40
CA CYS A 546 -5.23 -21.34 24.33
C CYS A 546 -5.98 -22.54 24.92
N ILE A 547 -7.09 -22.93 24.32
CA ILE A 547 -7.90 -24.09 24.75
C ILE A 547 -7.90 -25.23 23.74
N ILE A 548 -7.62 -24.93 22.47
CA ILE A 548 -7.50 -25.92 21.40
C ILE A 548 -6.26 -25.52 20.61
N GLU A 549 -5.21 -26.33 20.75
CA GLU A 549 -3.93 -26.17 20.04
C GLU A 549 -3.93 -26.87 18.67
N GLU A 550 -4.91 -27.75 18.42
CA GLU A 550 -5.12 -28.41 17.13
C GLU A 550 -5.70 -27.41 16.11
N SER A 551 -5.33 -27.55 14.83
CA SER A 551 -5.74 -26.65 13.76
C SER A 551 -7.17 -26.93 13.30
N VAL A 552 -8.07 -25.99 13.57
CA VAL A 552 -9.48 -26.07 13.16
C VAL A 552 -9.64 -25.65 11.69
N LEU A 553 -9.85 -26.62 10.79
CA LEU A 553 -9.95 -26.42 9.34
C LEU A 553 -11.27 -25.71 8.92
N GLY A 554 -12.32 -25.81 9.74
CA GLY A 554 -13.60 -25.11 9.53
C GLY A 554 -14.79 -25.73 10.29
N GLY A 555 -15.94 -25.02 10.29
CA GLY A 555 -17.19 -25.56 10.86
C GLY A 555 -17.29 -25.55 12.40
N CYS A 556 -16.68 -24.57 13.06
CA CYS A 556 -16.76 -24.41 14.52
C CYS A 556 -18.18 -24.00 14.96
N ILE A 557 -18.85 -24.84 15.75
CA ILE A 557 -20.19 -24.60 16.31
C ILE A 557 -20.09 -24.68 17.84
N PHE A 558 -20.72 -23.72 18.53
CA PHE A 558 -20.74 -23.67 19.99
C PHE A 558 -22.18 -23.82 20.51
N ASP A 559 -22.43 -24.79 21.39
CA ASP A 559 -23.76 -25.04 21.97
C ASP A 559 -23.98 -24.39 23.36
N GLY A 560 -23.02 -23.59 23.84
CA GLY A 560 -23.01 -23.02 25.19
C GLY A 560 -22.25 -23.87 26.23
N LYS A 561 -21.94 -25.13 25.94
CA LYS A 561 -21.20 -26.05 26.82
C LYS A 561 -20.02 -26.73 26.13
N ALA A 562 -20.16 -27.01 24.83
CA ALA A 562 -19.14 -27.67 24.03
C ALA A 562 -18.92 -26.94 22.69
N ILE A 563 -17.68 -26.98 22.23
CA ILE A 563 -17.22 -26.52 20.93
C ILE A 563 -17.10 -27.76 20.04
N TYR A 564 -17.85 -27.80 18.94
CA TYR A 564 -17.76 -28.83 17.92
C TYR A 564 -16.95 -28.25 16.76
N TYR A 565 -15.94 -28.97 16.30
CA TYR A 565 -15.07 -28.51 15.23
C TYR A 565 -14.63 -29.68 14.35
N ILE A 566 -14.16 -29.37 13.14
CA ILE A 566 -13.55 -30.33 12.23
C ILE A 566 -12.04 -30.04 12.20
N ASP A 567 -11.25 -31.07 12.46
CA ASP A 567 -9.78 -31.03 12.44
C ASP A 567 -9.23 -31.12 11.00
N GLU A 568 -7.92 -30.92 10.82
CA GLU A 568 -7.25 -31.00 9.51
C GLU A 568 -7.44 -32.37 8.81
N ASP A 569 -7.55 -33.44 9.60
CA ASP A 569 -7.83 -34.80 9.12
C ASP A 569 -9.30 -35.03 8.71
N GLY A 570 -10.16 -34.01 8.79
CA GLY A 570 -11.58 -34.10 8.46
C GLY A 570 -12.43 -34.83 9.51
N VAL A 571 -11.89 -35.07 10.70
CA VAL A 571 -12.58 -35.73 11.82
C VAL A 571 -13.36 -34.70 12.64
N GLN A 572 -14.65 -34.97 12.87
CA GLN A 572 -15.46 -34.16 13.77
C GLN A 572 -15.06 -34.44 15.22
N LYS A 573 -14.66 -33.41 15.95
CA LYS A 573 -14.27 -33.48 17.36
C LYS A 573 -15.13 -32.56 18.21
N MET A 574 -15.20 -32.86 19.50
CA MET A 574 -15.91 -32.06 20.50
C MET A 574 -15.00 -31.72 21.68
N TYR A 575 -14.87 -30.43 21.96
CA TYR A 575 -14.21 -29.91 23.14
C TYR A 575 -15.22 -29.40 24.15
N ASN A 576 -15.29 -30.02 25.33
CA ASN A 576 -16.17 -29.57 26.41
C ASN A 576 -15.50 -28.44 27.20
N VAL A 577 -16.06 -27.23 27.11
CA VAL A 577 -15.50 -26.02 27.75
C VAL A 577 -15.62 -26.06 29.27
N VAL A 578 -16.65 -26.74 29.81
CA VAL A 578 -16.91 -26.84 31.26
C VAL A 578 -15.94 -27.81 31.92
N ASN A 579 -15.70 -28.96 31.27
CA ASN A 579 -14.90 -30.04 31.82
C ASN A 579 -13.45 -30.05 31.29
N LYS A 580 -13.11 -29.19 30.32
CA LYS A 580 -11.82 -29.15 29.61
C LYS A 580 -11.39 -30.53 29.09
N THR A 581 -12.30 -31.22 28.41
CA THR A 581 -12.06 -32.59 27.90
C THR A 581 -12.37 -32.68 26.41
N PHE A 582 -11.51 -33.37 25.68
CA PHE A 582 -11.71 -33.73 24.27
C PHE A 582 -12.50 -35.04 24.18
N ARG A 583 -13.45 -35.08 23.24
CA ARG A 583 -14.12 -36.31 22.80
C ARG A 583 -14.09 -36.35 21.28
N ILE A 584 -13.69 -37.50 20.76
CA ILE A 584 -13.74 -37.86 19.34
C ILE A 584 -15.14 -38.36 19.05
#